data_AF-A0A4R4S9S2-F1
#
_entry.id   AF-A0A4R4S9S2-F1
#
_cell.length_a   1.000
_cell.length_b   1.000
_cell.length_c   1.000
_cell.angle_alpha   90.00
_cell.angle_beta   90.00
_cell.angle_gamma   90.00
#
_symmetry.space_group_name_H-M   'P 1'
#
loop_
_entity.id
_entity.type
_entity.pdbx_description
1 polymer ?
#
loop_
_entity_poly.entity_id
_entity_poly.type
_entity_poly.pdbx_seq_one_letter_code
_entity_poly.pdbx_strand_id
1 'polypeptide(L)' 'MVRAMGESTAAPVVVDRGAGAGGELVLRRAGAHYEIISNGVFLMDTRGGASERLLVRAAVQN' A
#
# COMPACT_ATOMS: atom_id res chain seq x y z
N MET A 1 6.64 -11.93 22.23
CA MET A 1 5.40 -11.14 22.09
C MET A 1 5.70 -9.88 21.30
N VAL A 2 5.52 -9.90 19.98
CA VAL A 2 5.46 -8.67 19.18
C VAL A 2 3.98 -8.26 19.18
N ARG A 3 3.64 -7.18 19.87
CA ARG A 3 2.31 -6.56 19.75
C ARG A 3 2.18 -6.06 18.32
N ALA A 4 1.33 -6.70 17.52
CA ALA A 4 0.80 -6.09 16.32
C ALA A 4 0.06 -4.81 16.76
N MET A 5 0.66 -3.65 16.48
CA MET A 5 -0.01 -2.36 16.67
C MET A 5 -1.24 -2.38 15.78
N GLY A 6 -2.42 -2.27 16.40
CA GLY A 6 -3.69 -2.77 15.87
C GLY A 6 -3.99 -2.34 14.44
N GLU A 7 -4.38 -3.32 13.62
CA GLU A 7 -5.19 -3.06 12.45
C GLU A 7 -6.43 -2.29 12.92
N SER A 8 -6.56 -1.04 12.48
CA SER A 8 -7.79 -0.30 12.72
C SER A 8 -8.92 -1.03 12.00
N THR A 9 -9.92 -1.48 12.73
CA THR A 9 -11.16 -2.09 12.20
C THR A 9 -12.02 -1.09 11.41
N ALA A 10 -11.63 0.18 11.37
CA ALA A 10 -12.31 1.18 10.57
C ALA A 10 -12.05 0.95 9.08
N ALA A 11 -13.11 1.06 8.28
CA ALA A 11 -13.00 0.98 6.83
C ALA A 11 -12.00 2.04 6.30
N PRO A 12 -11.19 1.70 5.28
CA PRO A 12 -10.28 2.67 4.65
C PRO A 12 -11.03 3.90 4.11
N VAL A 13 -10.45 5.09 4.31
CA VAL A 13 -11.03 6.36 3.88
C VAL A 13 -10.22 6.93 2.73
N VAL A 14 -10.88 7.34 1.65
CA VAL A 14 -10.22 8.06 0.54
C VAL A 14 -9.78 9.43 1.04
N VAL A 15 -8.50 9.71 0.90
CA VAL A 15 -7.86 10.98 1.27
C VAL A 15 -7.84 11.91 0.08
N ASP A 16 -7.44 11.40 -1.09
CA ASP A 16 -7.32 12.19 -2.31
C ASP A 16 -7.43 11.32 -3.57
N ARG A 17 -7.74 11.96 -4.69
CA ARG A 17 -7.80 11.36 -6.03
C ARG A 17 -7.05 12.24 -7.03
N GLY A 18 -6.30 11.62 -7.94
CA GLY A 18 -5.56 12.32 -8.97
C GLY A 18 -5.41 11.50 -10.24
N ALA A 19 -4.82 12.11 -11.26
CA ALA A 19 -4.42 11.40 -12.47
C ALA A 19 -2.95 10.94 -12.34
N GLY A 20 -2.68 9.71 -12.80
CA GLY A 20 -1.35 9.15 -12.99
C GLY A 20 -1.17 8.61 -14.41
N ALA A 21 0.05 8.19 -14.75
CA ALA A 21 0.39 7.72 -16.10
C ALA A 21 -0.49 6.55 -16.59
N GLY A 22 -1.01 5.74 -15.66
CA GLY A 22 -1.91 4.62 -15.96
C GLY A 22 -3.39 4.97 -15.96
N GLY A 23 -3.82 6.10 -15.40
CA GLY A 23 -5.24 6.41 -15.14
C GLY A 23 -5.45 7.03 -13.75
N GLU A 24 -6.51 6.64 -13.05
CA GLU A 24 -6.82 7.19 -11.72
C GLU A 24 -5.81 6.70 -10.67
N LEU A 25 -5.31 7.62 -9.86
CA LEU A 25 -4.62 7.36 -8.61
C LEU A 25 -5.54 7.71 -7.43
N VAL A 26 -5.61 6.82 -6.45
CA VAL A 26 -6.35 7.02 -5.21
C VAL A 26 -5.38 6.86 -4.05
N LEU A 27 -5.32 7.88 -3.19
CA LEU A 27 -4.69 7.80 -1.89
C LEU A 27 -5.77 7.48 -0.86
N ARG A 28 -5.60 6.40 -0.10
CA ARG A 28 -6.49 6.07 1.03
C ARG A 28 -5.72 5.91 2.32
N ARG A 29 -6.38 6.21 3.43
CA ARG A 29 -5.88 6.01 4.79
C ARG A 29 -6.59 4.82 5.42
N ALA A 30 -5.82 3.84 5.88
CA ALA A 30 -6.28 2.66 6.61
C ALA A 30 -5.55 2.60 7.96
N GLY A 31 -6.24 3.03 9.01
CA GLY A 31 -5.64 3.22 10.34
C GLY A 31 -4.52 4.27 10.32
N ALA A 32 -3.31 3.85 10.72
CA ALA A 32 -2.13 4.71 10.73
C ALA A 32 -1.39 4.78 9.37
N HIS A 33 -1.82 3.99 8.38
CA HIS A 33 -1.09 3.80 7.14
C HIS A 33 -1.80 4.43 5.95
N TYR A 34 -1.00 4.86 4.98
CA TYR A 34 -1.46 5.27 3.67
C TYR A 34 -1.21 4.17 2.64
N GLU A 35 -2.11 4.08 1.67
CA GLU A 35 -2.10 3.13 0.57
C GLU A 35 -2.32 3.87 -0.75
N ILE A 36 -1.55 3.51 -1.78
CA ILE A 36 -1.67 4.05 -3.13
C ILE A 36 -2.29 2.98 -4.03
N ILE A 37 -3.34 3.38 -4.76
CA ILE A 37 -4.06 2.52 -5.69
C ILE A 37 -4.06 3.18 -7.06
N SER A 38 -3.74 2.41 -8.10
CA SER A 38 -3.80 2.85 -9.50
C SER A 38 -4.84 2.04 -10.25
N ASN A 39 -5.90 2.68 -10.77
CA ASN A 39 -7.02 2.02 -11.46
C ASN A 39 -7.60 0.81 -10.71
N GLY A 40 -7.76 0.94 -9.39
CA GLY A 40 -8.25 -0.16 -8.55
C GLY A 40 -7.20 -1.23 -8.19
N VAL A 41 -5.97 -1.14 -8.70
CA VAL A 41 -4.87 -2.03 -8.34
C VAL A 41 -4.04 -1.42 -7.21
N PHE A 42 -3.90 -2.14 -6.10
CA PHE A 42 -3.01 -1.74 -5.01
C PHE A 42 -1.56 -1.74 -5.48
N LEU A 43 -0.86 -0.62 -5.29
CA LEU A 43 0.55 -0.48 -5.64
C LEU A 43 1.45 -0.70 -4.44
N MET A 44 1.27 0.13 -3.40
CA MET A 44 2.10 0.08 -2.20
C MET A 44 1.38 0.71 -1.01
N ASP A 45 1.93 0.47 0.18
CA ASP A 45 1.55 1.15 1.40
C ASP A 45 2.75 1.57 2.26
N THR A 46 2.44 2.21 3.37
CA THR A 46 3.41 2.61 4.41
C THR A 46 3.64 1.56 5.49
N ARG A 47 3.04 0.36 5.39
CA ARG A 47 3.25 -0.76 6.34
C ARG A 47 4.61 -1.42 6.11
N GLY A 48 5.13 -1.33 4.89
CA GLY A 48 6.54 -1.52 4.58
C GLY A 48 6.80 -2.38 3.35
N GLY A 49 7.98 -2.20 2.72
CA GLY A 49 8.30 -2.81 1.42
C GLY A 49 8.73 -4.29 1.45
N ALA A 50 8.04 -5.15 2.21
CA ALA A 50 8.40 -6.56 2.32
C ALA A 50 8.23 -7.29 0.98
N SER A 51 7.16 -6.99 0.23
CA SER A 51 6.87 -7.51 -1.10
C SER A 51 7.94 -7.10 -2.10
N GLU A 52 8.36 -5.85 -2.09
CA GLU A 52 9.41 -5.29 -2.96
C GLU A 52 10.76 -5.94 -2.66
N ARG A 53 11.12 -6.10 -1.38
CA ARG A 53 12.34 -6.83 -1.01
C ARG A 53 12.27 -8.30 -1.40
N LEU A 54 11.09 -8.93 -1.36
CA LEU A 54 10.92 -10.30 -1.82
C LEU A 54 11.07 -10.40 -3.34
N LEU A 55 10.47 -9.48 -4.11
CA LEU A 55 10.60 -9.40 -5.56
C LEU A 55 12.04 -9.15 -6.00
N VAL A 56 12.73 -8.18 -5.38
CA VAL A 56 14.16 -7.93 -5.63
C VAL A 56 14.98 -9.17 -5.30
N ARG A 57 14.74 -9.81 -4.15
CA ARG A 57 15.42 -11.06 -3.78
C ARG A 57 15.16 -12.18 -4.79
N ALA A 58 13.93 -12.36 -5.26
CA ALA A 58 13.64 -13.36 -6.28
C ALA A 58 14.35 -13.07 -7.61
N ALA A 59 14.47 -11.80 -7.99
CA ALA A 59 15.13 -11.39 -9.23
C ALA A 59 16.66 -11.54 -9.22
N VAL A 60 17.32 -11.31 -8.07
CA VAL A 60 18.80 -11.46 -7.95
C VAL A 60 19.26 -12.90 -7.71
N GLN A 61 18.34 -13.81 -7.40
CA GLN A 61 18.62 -15.24 -7.19
C GLN A 61 18.40 -16.08 -8.47
N ASN A 62 18.30 -15.43 -9.64
CA ASN A 62 18.02 -16.06 -10.93
C ASN A 62 19.24 -15.96 -11.85
#